data_AF-A0A7J9J4G5-F1
#
_entry.id   AF-A0A7J9J4G5-F1
#
_cell.length_a   1.000
_cell.length_b   1.000
_cell.length_c   1.000
_cell.angle_alpha   90.00
_cell.angle_beta   90.00
_cell.angle_gamma   90.00
#
_symmetry.space_group_name_H-M   'P 1'
#
loop_
_entity.id
_entity.type
_entity.pdbx_description
1 polymer ?
#
loop_
_entity_poly.entity_id
_entity_poly.type
_entity_poly.pdbx_seq_one_letter_code
_entity_poly.pdbx_strand_id
1 'polypeptide(L)'
;MATQKPQRTPEEIEDMILRKIFLVTLKENPENPSSSSSDPRVVYLEMTAAEILSEGKSLLLSRDLMERVLIDRLSGEFPNSEPPFNYLIGCYKRAHEEIKKISNMKDKTLRSGMESAAKQAKKLAVSYARIHLGNPDLFSDGNLKDSNPKAGSSLSSSSPLFPLVFAEVSSGVMLDGFGGNDFGSRVDCPPGFLEDFFKDSDFDTLDPILKGLYEDLRGSVLKVSALGNFQQPLRALLYLVKFPVGAKSLVNHPWWIPKGVYLNGRVIEMTSILGPFFHVSALPDHTIFKSQPDVGQQCFSDASTRRAADLLSSFTTIKTLMNTLYDGLAEVLLCLLKNTETRDSVLEYLAEVINKNASRAHIQVDPISCASSGMFVNLSAVMLRLSEPFLDANLTKRDKIDPTYVFYCSRLDLRGLTALHATSEEVAEWIDKDNPVKTDGSGLNNDGENSLRQLQEASSSGSTPNVKPTRSSSEKAKYPFICECFFMTARVLNLGLLKAFSDFKHLVQDISRSEDTLATLKAMQGQAPSPQLELDISRLEKEIELYSQEKFCYEAQILRVHLISSSLSISALNVAPILYSICIGYLCPVHICIWYEDITLQVSSKYMESLEEN
;
A
#
# COMPACT_ATOMS: atom_id res chain seq x y z
N MET A 1 -39.97 -59.42 6.99
CA MET A 1 -38.50 -59.37 6.88
C MET A 1 -38.12 -58.04 6.25
N ALA A 2 -37.71 -57.07 7.07
CA ALA A 2 -37.12 -55.84 6.55
C ALA A 2 -35.67 -56.16 6.16
N THR A 3 -35.38 -56.16 4.88
CA THR A 3 -34.02 -56.29 4.35
C THR A 3 -33.20 -55.11 4.89
N GLN A 4 -32.26 -55.41 5.79
CA GLN A 4 -31.26 -54.44 6.24
C GLN A 4 -30.50 -53.96 5.00
N LYS A 5 -30.48 -52.63 4.76
CA LYS A 5 -29.61 -52.03 3.74
C LYS A 5 -28.17 -52.53 3.98
N PRO A 6 -27.44 -52.96 2.93
CA PRO A 6 -26.08 -53.46 3.10
C PRO A 6 -25.23 -52.39 3.79
N GLN A 7 -24.59 -52.77 4.91
CA GLN A 7 -23.59 -51.92 5.56
C GLN A 7 -22.40 -51.79 4.61
N ARG A 8 -22.15 -50.58 4.12
CA ARG A 8 -21.00 -50.27 3.26
C ARG A 8 -19.71 -50.45 4.05
N THR A 9 -18.67 -50.98 3.41
CA THR A 9 -17.36 -51.11 4.05
C THR A 9 -16.70 -49.73 4.23
N PRO A 10 -15.73 -49.58 5.16
CA PRO A 10 -15.00 -48.32 5.32
C PRO A 10 -14.35 -47.82 4.02
N GLU A 11 -13.84 -48.73 3.19
CA GLU A 11 -13.18 -48.43 1.91
C GLU A 11 -14.18 -47.92 0.87
N GLU A 12 -15.41 -48.46 0.86
CA GLU A 12 -16.49 -47.97 -0.01
C GLU A 12 -16.98 -46.58 0.40
N ILE A 13 -16.95 -46.26 1.70
CA ILE A 13 -17.29 -44.94 2.22
C ILE A 13 -16.21 -43.94 1.84
N GLU A 14 -14.93 -44.32 1.96
CA GLU A 14 -13.78 -43.51 1.54
C GLU A 14 -13.85 -43.19 0.05
N ASP A 15 -14.02 -44.21 -0.80
CA ASP A 15 -14.18 -44.08 -2.25
C ASP A 15 -15.31 -43.08 -2.59
N MET A 16 -16.48 -43.22 -1.96
CA MET A 16 -17.60 -42.31 -2.19
C MET A 16 -17.27 -40.86 -1.82
N ILE A 17 -16.55 -40.63 -0.72
CA ILE A 17 -16.15 -39.28 -0.28
C ILE A 17 -15.15 -38.69 -1.28
N LEU A 18 -14.14 -39.45 -1.69
CA LEU A 18 -13.10 -38.96 -2.60
C LEU A 18 -13.65 -38.69 -4.01
N ARG A 19 -14.55 -39.54 -4.53
CA ARG A 19 -15.25 -39.27 -5.80
C ARG A 19 -16.04 -37.98 -5.76
N LYS A 20 -16.70 -37.66 -4.64
CA LYS A 20 -17.43 -36.40 -4.47
C LYS A 20 -16.49 -35.20 -4.39
N ILE A 21 -15.36 -35.33 -3.71
CA ILE A 21 -14.39 -34.24 -3.57
C ILE A 21 -13.74 -33.92 -4.92
N PHE A 22 -13.26 -34.94 -5.64
CA PHE A 22 -12.55 -34.74 -6.90
C PHE A 22 -13.48 -34.71 -8.14
N LEU A 23 -14.75 -35.07 -8.03
CA LEU A 23 -15.67 -35.21 -9.17
C LEU A 23 -15.10 -36.14 -10.25
N VAL A 24 -14.70 -37.34 -9.84
CA VAL A 24 -14.13 -38.36 -10.72
C VAL A 24 -14.76 -39.73 -10.48
N THR A 25 -14.67 -40.61 -11.47
CA THR A 25 -15.01 -42.03 -11.34
C THR A 25 -13.95 -42.90 -12.02
N LEU A 26 -13.65 -44.06 -11.40
CA LEU A 26 -12.76 -45.09 -11.95
C LEU A 26 -13.53 -46.24 -12.60
N LYS A 27 -14.86 -46.19 -12.59
CA LYS A 27 -15.73 -47.18 -13.23
C LYS A 27 -16.44 -46.52 -14.39
N GLU A 28 -16.30 -47.10 -15.57
CA GLU A 28 -17.11 -46.76 -16.73
C GLU A 28 -18.57 -47.06 -16.38
N ASN A 29 -19.46 -46.09 -16.56
CA ASN A 29 -20.88 -46.27 -16.28
C ASN A 29 -21.56 -46.61 -17.62
N PRO A 30 -21.95 -47.87 -17.89
CA PRO A 30 -22.43 -48.27 -19.23
C PRO A 30 -23.84 -47.75 -19.56
N GLU A 31 -24.58 -47.25 -18.57
CA GLU A 31 -25.98 -46.86 -18.71
C GLU A 31 -26.16 -45.34 -18.49
N ASN A 32 -26.36 -44.63 -19.60
CA ASN A 32 -26.82 -43.25 -19.79
C ASN A 32 -25.82 -42.08 -19.61
N PRO A 33 -25.55 -41.33 -20.71
CA PRO A 33 -25.03 -39.96 -20.70
C PRO A 33 -25.98 -38.92 -20.06
N SER A 34 -27.17 -39.34 -19.63
CA SER A 34 -28.25 -38.48 -19.15
C SER A 34 -29.22 -39.23 -18.23
N SER A 35 -28.73 -39.83 -17.14
CA SER A 35 -29.59 -40.25 -16.03
C SER A 35 -29.63 -39.13 -14.97
N SER A 36 -30.84 -38.77 -14.54
CA SER A 36 -31.23 -37.58 -13.77
C SER A 36 -30.70 -37.47 -12.33
N SER A 37 -29.59 -38.14 -12.00
CA SER A 37 -29.03 -38.17 -10.64
C SER A 37 -27.50 -38.13 -10.53
N SER A 38 -26.76 -38.00 -11.64
CA SER A 38 -25.28 -37.88 -11.61
C SER A 38 -24.85 -36.48 -12.06
N ASP A 39 -23.96 -35.85 -11.28
CA ASP A 39 -23.46 -34.49 -11.56
C ASP A 39 -22.67 -34.53 -12.89
N PRO A 40 -23.06 -33.72 -13.91
CA PRO A 40 -22.44 -33.77 -15.24
C PRO A 40 -20.96 -33.38 -15.25
N ARG A 41 -20.43 -32.89 -14.13
CA ARG A 41 -19.01 -32.54 -13.94
C ARG A 41 -18.14 -33.75 -13.54
N VAL A 42 -18.74 -34.91 -13.28
CA VAL A 42 -17.98 -36.11 -12.88
C VAL A 42 -17.28 -36.71 -14.09
N VAL A 43 -15.96 -36.82 -14.03
CA VAL A 43 -15.10 -37.28 -15.13
C VAL A 43 -14.67 -38.74 -14.93
N TYR A 44 -14.77 -39.55 -15.97
CA TYR A 44 -14.19 -40.89 -15.99
C TYR A 44 -12.69 -40.82 -16.32
N LEU A 45 -11.85 -41.36 -15.43
CA LEU A 45 -10.39 -41.39 -15.60
C LEU A 45 -9.97 -42.75 -16.17
N GLU A 46 -10.09 -42.90 -17.48
CA GLU A 46 -9.83 -44.17 -18.19
C GLU A 46 -8.39 -44.66 -18.00
N MET A 47 -7.40 -43.77 -18.19
CA MET A 47 -5.99 -44.12 -18.06
C MET A 47 -5.66 -44.56 -16.63
N THR A 48 -6.02 -43.75 -15.63
CA THR A 48 -5.81 -44.13 -14.22
C THR A 48 -6.52 -45.45 -13.86
N ALA A 49 -7.74 -45.68 -14.37
CA ALA A 49 -8.46 -46.93 -14.12
C ALA A 49 -7.75 -48.16 -14.73
N ALA A 50 -7.27 -48.04 -15.97
CA ALA A 50 -6.52 -49.10 -16.65
C ALA A 50 -5.22 -49.45 -15.92
N GLU A 51 -4.51 -48.45 -15.42
CA GLU A 51 -3.27 -48.67 -14.67
C GLU A 51 -3.53 -49.36 -13.32
N ILE A 52 -4.57 -48.94 -12.57
CA ILE A 52 -4.95 -49.57 -11.29
C ILE A 52 -5.34 -51.05 -11.51
N LEU A 53 -6.04 -51.37 -12.59
CA LEU A 53 -6.38 -52.75 -12.95
C LEU A 53 -5.12 -53.57 -13.29
N SER A 54 -4.16 -52.97 -14.00
CA SER A 54 -2.89 -53.64 -14.32
C SER A 54 -2.06 -53.98 -13.08
N GLU A 55 -2.18 -53.19 -12.01
CA GLU A 55 -1.58 -53.44 -10.70
C GLU A 55 -2.33 -54.49 -9.87
N GLY A 56 -3.46 -55.02 -10.35
CA GLY A 56 -4.28 -56.01 -9.65
C GLY A 56 -5.09 -55.44 -8.48
N LYS A 57 -5.28 -54.12 -8.42
CA LYS A 57 -6.02 -53.42 -7.35
C LYS A 57 -7.49 -53.23 -7.71
N SER A 58 -8.34 -53.02 -6.70
CA SER A 58 -9.75 -52.72 -6.91
C SER A 58 -9.96 -51.28 -7.41
N LEU A 59 -10.99 -51.06 -8.22
CA LEU A 59 -11.39 -49.73 -8.74
C LEU A 59 -12.11 -48.88 -7.69
N LEU A 60 -11.48 -48.72 -6.52
CA LEU A 60 -11.91 -47.89 -5.40
C LEU A 60 -10.85 -46.80 -5.19
N LEU A 61 -11.28 -45.54 -5.12
CA LEU A 61 -10.39 -44.46 -4.72
C LEU A 61 -10.02 -44.64 -3.26
N SER A 62 -8.72 -44.53 -2.98
CA SER A 62 -8.17 -44.50 -1.63
C SER A 62 -7.27 -43.28 -1.45
N ARG A 63 -6.88 -43.04 -0.20
CA ARG A 63 -5.91 -42.00 0.17
C ARG A 63 -4.61 -42.04 -0.62
N ASP A 64 -4.14 -43.23 -0.96
CA ASP A 64 -2.87 -43.43 -1.67
C ASP A 64 -2.96 -43.07 -3.16
N LEU A 65 -4.18 -43.04 -3.71
CA LEU A 65 -4.43 -42.77 -5.13
C LEU A 65 -4.79 -41.30 -5.42
N MET A 66 -4.99 -40.48 -4.38
CA MET A 66 -5.49 -39.10 -4.55
C MET A 66 -4.63 -38.25 -5.47
N GLU A 67 -3.31 -38.32 -5.32
CA GLU A 67 -2.40 -37.50 -6.10
C GLU A 67 -2.39 -37.91 -7.58
N ARG A 68 -2.32 -39.22 -7.86
CA ARG A 68 -2.41 -39.77 -9.22
C ARG A 68 -3.70 -39.33 -9.92
N VAL A 69 -4.83 -39.49 -9.22
CA VAL A 69 -6.16 -39.10 -9.70
C VAL A 69 -6.23 -37.60 -9.98
N LEU A 70 -5.65 -36.78 -9.08
CA LEU A 70 -5.66 -35.33 -9.24
C LEU A 70 -4.81 -34.90 -10.43
N ILE A 71 -3.62 -35.47 -10.62
CA ILE A 71 -2.75 -35.18 -11.77
C ILE A 71 -3.45 -35.53 -13.09
N ASP A 72 -4.03 -36.73 -13.19
CA ASP A 72 -4.76 -37.17 -14.39
C ASP A 72 -5.93 -36.21 -14.69
N ARG A 73 -6.68 -35.82 -13.65
CA ARG A 73 -7.79 -34.88 -13.82
C ARG A 73 -7.37 -33.46 -14.25
N LEU A 74 -6.22 -32.98 -13.79
CA LEU A 74 -5.69 -31.66 -14.14
C LEU A 74 -5.00 -31.64 -15.51
N SER A 75 -4.41 -32.77 -15.93
CA SER A 75 -3.65 -32.87 -17.17
C SER A 75 -4.48 -33.33 -18.36
N GLY A 76 -5.59 -34.03 -18.11
CA GLY A 76 -6.48 -34.53 -19.15
C GLY A 76 -7.40 -33.46 -19.74
N GLU A 77 -7.69 -33.59 -21.04
CA GLU A 77 -8.67 -32.77 -21.74
C GLU A 77 -10.06 -33.42 -21.63
N PHE A 78 -10.96 -32.79 -20.88
CA PHE A 78 -12.32 -33.31 -20.64
C PHE A 78 -13.40 -32.32 -21.10
N PRO A 79 -14.53 -32.79 -21.67
CA PRO A 79 -15.66 -31.93 -22.01
C PRO A 79 -16.16 -31.18 -20.77
N ASN A 80 -16.39 -29.87 -20.90
CA ASN A 80 -16.81 -28.97 -19.80
C ASN A 80 -15.80 -28.87 -18.63
N SER A 81 -14.50 -29.09 -18.87
CA SER A 81 -13.51 -28.90 -17.81
C SER A 81 -13.41 -27.43 -17.42
N GLU A 82 -13.57 -27.17 -16.12
CA GLU A 82 -13.28 -25.88 -15.51
C GLU A 82 -11.76 -25.60 -15.57
N PRO A 83 -11.31 -24.33 -15.55
CA PRO A 83 -9.90 -24.00 -15.43
C PRO A 83 -9.27 -24.68 -14.20
N PRO A 84 -8.00 -25.11 -14.26
CA PRO A 84 -7.37 -25.91 -13.21
C PRO A 84 -7.46 -25.26 -11.82
N PHE A 85 -7.21 -23.96 -11.72
CA PHE A 85 -7.35 -23.23 -10.46
C PHE A 85 -8.78 -23.28 -9.89
N ASN A 86 -9.80 -23.02 -10.71
CA ASN A 86 -11.20 -23.05 -10.29
C ASN A 86 -11.63 -24.44 -9.82
N TYR A 87 -11.19 -25.47 -10.53
CA TYR A 87 -11.43 -26.86 -10.14
C TYR A 87 -10.80 -27.19 -8.78
N LEU A 88 -9.58 -26.72 -8.51
CA LEU A 88 -8.88 -26.93 -7.23
C LEU A 88 -9.58 -26.22 -6.06
N ILE A 89 -10.06 -24.98 -6.27
CA ILE A 89 -10.92 -24.27 -5.31
C ILE A 89 -12.20 -25.07 -5.04
N GLY A 90 -12.82 -25.61 -6.09
CA GLY A 90 -13.96 -26.49 -5.99
C GLY A 90 -13.68 -27.75 -5.16
N CYS A 91 -12.54 -28.41 -5.38
CA CYS A 91 -12.11 -29.57 -4.60
C CYS A 91 -11.96 -29.22 -3.12
N TYR A 92 -11.32 -28.10 -2.81
CA TYR A 92 -11.17 -27.62 -1.44
C TYR A 92 -12.52 -27.36 -0.77
N LYS A 93 -13.45 -26.67 -1.47
CA LYS A 93 -14.80 -26.38 -0.97
C LYS A 93 -15.56 -27.66 -0.65
N ARG A 94 -15.56 -28.62 -1.58
CA ARG A 94 -16.22 -29.93 -1.40
C ARG A 94 -15.60 -30.72 -0.26
N ALA A 95 -14.26 -30.73 -0.14
CA ALA A 95 -13.58 -31.37 0.98
C ALA A 95 -13.98 -30.75 2.34
N HIS A 96 -14.09 -29.42 2.41
CA HIS A 96 -14.54 -28.72 3.61
C HIS A 96 -16.00 -29.08 3.99
N GLU A 97 -16.89 -29.17 3.01
CA GLU A 97 -18.28 -29.59 3.22
C GLU A 97 -18.39 -31.05 3.67
N GLU A 98 -17.60 -31.95 3.09
CA GLU A 98 -17.58 -33.36 3.51
C GLU A 98 -17.03 -33.52 4.94
N ILE A 99 -16.00 -32.75 5.34
CA ILE A 99 -15.51 -32.74 6.73
C ILE A 99 -16.64 -32.37 7.72
N LYS A 100 -17.47 -31.38 7.39
CA LYS A 100 -18.66 -31.00 8.20
C LYS A 100 -19.73 -32.09 8.23
N LYS A 101 -19.87 -32.90 7.20
CA LYS A 101 -20.80 -34.05 7.20
C LYS A 101 -20.23 -35.21 8.02
N ILE A 102 -18.94 -35.48 7.88
CA ILE A 102 -18.21 -36.53 8.61
C ILE A 102 -18.23 -36.29 10.12
N SER A 103 -18.23 -35.02 10.58
CA SER A 103 -18.33 -34.72 12.01
C SER A 103 -19.59 -35.26 12.69
N ASN A 104 -20.66 -35.51 11.92
CA ASN A 104 -21.92 -36.07 12.42
C ASN A 104 -21.93 -37.61 12.47
N MET A 105 -20.85 -38.29 12.06
CA MET A 105 -20.74 -39.75 12.14
C MET A 105 -20.62 -40.23 13.58
N LYS A 106 -21.40 -41.26 13.93
CA LYS A 106 -21.43 -41.85 15.28
C LYS A 106 -20.18 -42.67 15.60
N ASP A 107 -19.64 -43.39 14.62
CA ASP A 107 -18.44 -44.21 14.81
C ASP A 107 -17.19 -43.32 14.83
N LYS A 108 -16.49 -43.31 15.96
CA LYS A 108 -15.30 -42.49 16.18
C LYS A 108 -14.11 -42.92 15.30
N THR A 109 -13.94 -44.22 15.06
CA THR A 109 -12.79 -44.76 14.32
C THR A 109 -12.94 -44.45 12.83
N LEU A 110 -14.10 -44.79 12.27
CA LEU A 110 -14.47 -44.45 10.90
C LEU A 110 -14.44 -42.94 10.67
N ARG A 111 -15.00 -42.14 11.60
CA ARG A 111 -14.96 -40.67 11.54
C ARG A 111 -13.53 -40.14 11.42
N SER A 112 -12.62 -40.61 12.27
CA SER A 112 -11.22 -40.18 12.25
C SER A 112 -10.53 -40.55 10.94
N GLY A 113 -10.80 -41.74 10.39
CA GLY A 113 -10.25 -42.19 9.10
C GLY A 113 -10.73 -41.30 7.95
N MET A 114 -12.05 -41.11 7.83
CA MET A 114 -12.66 -40.32 6.77
C MET A 114 -12.28 -38.84 6.84
N GLU A 115 -12.22 -38.28 8.07
CA GLU A 115 -11.78 -36.90 8.29
C GLU A 115 -10.32 -36.71 7.89
N SER A 116 -9.47 -37.71 8.14
CA SER A 116 -8.07 -37.69 7.72
C SER A 116 -7.92 -37.74 6.20
N ALA A 117 -8.72 -38.58 5.51
CA ALA A 117 -8.76 -38.62 4.05
C ALA A 117 -9.21 -37.28 3.46
N ALA A 118 -10.33 -36.71 3.92
CA ALA A 118 -10.83 -35.43 3.42
C ALA A 118 -9.86 -34.27 3.70
N LYS A 119 -9.18 -34.25 4.85
CA LYS A 119 -8.10 -33.28 5.14
C LYS A 119 -6.89 -33.44 4.21
N GLN A 120 -6.54 -34.65 3.80
CA GLN A 120 -5.47 -34.89 2.85
C GLN A 120 -5.84 -34.36 1.45
N ALA A 121 -7.07 -34.62 1.00
CA ALA A 121 -7.57 -34.06 -0.26
C ALA A 121 -7.55 -32.52 -0.25
N LYS A 122 -7.95 -31.91 0.88
CA LYS A 122 -7.88 -30.46 1.12
C LYS A 122 -6.45 -29.91 0.98
N LYS A 123 -5.47 -30.58 1.59
CA LYS A 123 -4.04 -30.21 1.49
C LYS A 123 -3.50 -30.36 0.07
N LEU A 124 -3.86 -31.44 -0.62
CA LEU A 124 -3.45 -31.66 -2.02
C LEU A 124 -4.01 -30.56 -2.93
N ALA A 125 -5.29 -30.18 -2.78
CA ALA A 125 -5.89 -29.11 -3.56
C ALA A 125 -5.13 -27.78 -3.41
N VAL A 126 -4.74 -27.42 -2.18
CA VAL A 126 -3.93 -26.22 -1.92
C VAL A 126 -2.52 -26.34 -2.53
N SER A 127 -1.86 -27.49 -2.35
CA SER A 127 -0.52 -27.72 -2.90
C SER A 127 -0.49 -27.59 -4.41
N TYR A 128 -1.43 -28.24 -5.12
CA TYR A 128 -1.53 -28.17 -6.57
C TYR A 128 -1.99 -26.78 -7.05
N ALA A 129 -2.77 -26.04 -6.25
CA ALA A 129 -3.10 -24.65 -6.56
C ALA A 129 -1.84 -23.76 -6.54
N ARG A 130 -0.94 -23.94 -5.57
CA ARG A 130 0.35 -23.23 -5.54
C ARG A 130 1.22 -23.60 -6.72
N ILE A 131 1.33 -24.89 -7.05
CA ILE A 131 2.13 -25.37 -8.17
C ILE A 131 1.63 -24.79 -9.50
N HIS A 132 0.32 -24.83 -9.73
CA HIS A 132 -0.31 -24.27 -10.93
C HIS A 132 -0.12 -22.76 -11.03
N LEU A 133 -0.28 -22.01 -9.93
CA LEU A 133 -0.06 -20.56 -9.97
C LEU A 133 1.41 -20.16 -10.07
N GLY A 134 2.32 -20.98 -9.53
CA GLY A 134 3.76 -20.80 -9.70
C GLY A 134 4.22 -21.14 -11.12
N ASN A 135 3.53 -22.05 -11.81
CA ASN A 135 3.82 -22.48 -13.18
C ASN A 135 2.51 -22.64 -13.98
N PRO A 136 1.94 -21.54 -14.51
CA PRO A 136 0.65 -21.58 -15.22
C PRO A 136 0.61 -22.56 -16.39
N ASP A 137 1.72 -22.71 -17.11
CA ASP A 137 1.85 -23.60 -18.27
C ASP A 137 1.85 -25.11 -17.93
N LEU A 138 1.90 -25.49 -16.64
CA LEU A 138 2.02 -26.89 -16.22
C LEU A 138 0.75 -27.70 -16.51
N PHE A 139 -0.42 -27.08 -16.37
CA PHE A 139 -1.71 -27.70 -16.64
C PHE A 139 -2.38 -26.87 -17.74
N SER A 140 -2.59 -27.45 -18.92
CA SER A 140 -3.13 -26.74 -20.08
C SER A 140 -4.45 -26.05 -19.75
N ASP A 141 -4.48 -24.72 -19.83
CA ASP A 141 -5.73 -23.97 -19.96
C ASP A 141 -6.29 -24.27 -21.35
N GLY A 142 -7.11 -25.32 -21.44
CA GLY A 142 -7.68 -25.87 -22.68
C GLY A 142 -8.59 -24.94 -23.49
N ASN A 143 -8.42 -23.62 -23.43
CA ASN A 143 -9.27 -22.63 -24.11
C ASN A 143 -8.58 -21.38 -24.68
N LEU A 144 -7.24 -21.34 -24.82
CA LEU A 144 -6.54 -20.16 -25.37
C LEU A 144 -5.82 -20.35 -26.71
N LYS A 145 -6.05 -21.45 -27.44
CA LYS A 145 -5.42 -21.67 -28.75
C LYS A 145 -5.96 -20.83 -29.91
N ASP A 146 -6.94 -19.93 -29.68
CA ASP A 146 -7.51 -19.05 -30.72
C ASP A 146 -7.06 -17.57 -30.66
N SER A 147 -5.93 -17.25 -30.02
CA SER A 147 -5.31 -15.93 -30.17
C SER A 147 -3.90 -16.03 -30.74
N ASN A 148 -3.73 -15.43 -31.93
CA ASN A 148 -2.50 -15.29 -32.70
C ASN A 148 -1.22 -15.17 -31.84
N PRO A 149 -0.13 -15.91 -32.16
CA PRO A 149 1.17 -15.78 -31.48
C PRO A 149 1.96 -14.53 -31.94
N LYS A 150 1.27 -13.48 -32.39
CA LYS A 150 1.85 -12.21 -32.85
C LYS A 150 1.16 -11.01 -32.20
N ALA A 151 1.15 -10.98 -30.87
CA ALA A 151 0.99 -9.78 -30.08
C ALA A 151 1.79 -9.96 -28.80
N GLY A 152 2.66 -9.01 -28.47
CA GLY A 152 3.52 -9.09 -27.29
C GLY A 152 2.72 -9.37 -26.02
N SER A 153 3.27 -10.20 -25.14
CA SER A 153 2.76 -10.65 -23.85
C SER A 153 2.66 -9.52 -22.80
N SER A 154 1.98 -8.42 -23.14
CA SER A 154 1.85 -7.24 -22.29
C SER A 154 0.40 -6.75 -22.31
N LEU A 155 -0.49 -7.48 -21.63
CA LEU A 155 -1.67 -6.92 -20.97
C LEU A 155 -2.11 -7.93 -19.88
N SER A 156 -1.60 -7.70 -18.66
CA SER A 156 -1.97 -8.28 -17.36
C SER A 156 -3.06 -9.38 -17.34
N SER A 157 -2.65 -10.64 -17.29
CA SER A 157 -3.48 -11.71 -16.73
C SER A 157 -3.49 -11.53 -15.20
N SER A 158 -4.46 -10.79 -14.67
CA SER A 158 -4.58 -10.60 -13.22
C SER A 158 -4.65 -11.94 -12.49
N SER A 159 -3.98 -12.02 -11.34
CA SER A 159 -3.90 -13.22 -10.52
C SER A 159 -5.29 -13.73 -10.15
N PRO A 160 -5.59 -15.03 -10.31
CA PRO A 160 -6.89 -15.57 -9.94
C PRO A 160 -7.10 -15.58 -8.41
N LEU A 161 -6.05 -15.32 -7.60
CA LEU A 161 -6.17 -15.08 -6.16
C LEU A 161 -6.72 -13.69 -5.85
N PHE A 162 -6.57 -12.72 -6.74
CA PHE A 162 -6.95 -11.34 -6.47
C PHE A 162 -8.44 -11.18 -6.12
N PRO A 163 -9.39 -11.75 -6.89
CA PRO A 163 -10.80 -11.73 -6.52
C PRO A 163 -11.11 -12.47 -5.21
N LEU A 164 -10.38 -13.55 -4.89
CA LEU A 164 -10.57 -14.32 -3.66
C LEU A 164 -10.16 -13.53 -2.42
N VAL A 165 -9.01 -12.86 -2.47
CA VAL A 165 -8.55 -11.98 -1.39
C VAL A 165 -9.54 -10.83 -1.18
N PHE A 166 -10.05 -10.26 -2.27
CA PHE A 166 -11.06 -9.20 -2.21
C PHE A 166 -12.38 -9.68 -1.59
N ALA A 167 -12.82 -10.91 -1.90
CA ALA A 167 -13.99 -11.51 -1.29
C ALA A 167 -13.80 -11.79 0.22
N GLU A 168 -12.62 -12.26 0.62
CA GLU A 168 -12.27 -12.53 2.03
C GLU A 168 -12.35 -11.26 2.87
N VAL A 169 -11.73 -10.17 2.41
CA VAL A 169 -11.70 -8.91 3.18
C VAL A 169 -13.01 -8.13 3.14
N SER A 170 -13.88 -8.40 2.17
CA SER A 170 -15.21 -7.78 2.07
C SER A 170 -16.28 -8.51 2.88
N SER A 171 -16.12 -9.81 3.14
CA SER A 171 -17.11 -10.62 3.86
C SER A 171 -17.35 -10.18 5.31
N GLY A 172 -16.47 -9.34 5.88
CA GLY A 172 -16.60 -8.77 7.22
C GLY A 172 -17.31 -7.41 7.31
N VAL A 173 -17.63 -6.74 6.19
CA VAL A 173 -18.10 -5.34 6.20
C VAL A 173 -19.45 -5.20 5.48
N MET A 174 -20.52 -5.21 6.26
CA MET A 174 -21.90 -4.97 5.79
C MET A 174 -22.28 -3.47 5.75
N LEU A 175 -21.33 -2.53 5.76
CA LEU A 175 -21.61 -1.13 6.15
C LEU A 175 -20.99 0.01 5.33
N ASP A 176 -20.25 -0.23 4.25
CA ASP A 176 -19.71 0.88 3.43
C ASP A 176 -20.62 1.18 2.23
N GLY A 177 -21.75 1.84 2.52
CA GLY A 177 -22.73 2.30 1.55
C GLY A 177 -22.35 3.61 0.86
N PHE A 178 -21.22 3.65 0.15
CA PHE A 178 -20.92 4.73 -0.80
C PHE A 178 -20.11 4.17 -1.98
N GLY A 179 -20.76 4.04 -3.14
CA GLY A 179 -20.10 3.89 -4.44
C GLY A 179 -19.47 2.52 -4.73
N GLY A 180 -20.29 1.55 -5.14
CA GLY A 180 -19.79 0.30 -5.71
C GLY A 180 -20.86 -0.36 -6.56
N ASN A 181 -20.73 -0.24 -7.88
CA ASN A 181 -21.54 -0.94 -8.86
C ASN A 181 -21.44 -2.45 -8.59
N ASP A 182 -22.59 -3.10 -8.50
CA ASP A 182 -22.78 -4.54 -8.37
C ASP A 182 -22.24 -5.24 -9.63
N PHE A 183 -20.93 -5.51 -9.66
CA PHE A 183 -20.33 -6.31 -10.73
C PHE A 183 -20.41 -7.78 -10.35
N GLY A 184 -21.23 -8.49 -11.10
CA GLY A 184 -21.59 -9.88 -10.93
C GLY A 184 -20.41 -10.86 -10.87
N SER A 185 -20.74 -12.02 -10.30
CA SER A 185 -19.88 -13.13 -9.88
C SER A 185 -19.30 -12.95 -8.48
N ARG A 186 -20.14 -13.23 -7.48
CA ARG A 186 -19.69 -13.50 -6.10
C ARG A 186 -18.80 -14.74 -6.13
N VAL A 187 -17.50 -14.54 -6.35
CA VAL A 187 -16.50 -15.59 -6.16
C VAL A 187 -16.44 -15.87 -4.66
N ASP A 188 -17.18 -16.88 -4.21
CA ASP A 188 -17.15 -17.30 -2.80
C ASP A 188 -15.79 -17.96 -2.51
N CYS A 189 -14.92 -17.25 -1.79
CA CYS A 189 -13.71 -17.83 -1.22
C CYS A 189 -14.10 -18.94 -0.22
N PRO A 190 -13.66 -20.20 -0.41
CA PRO A 190 -13.96 -21.25 0.55
C PRO A 190 -13.33 -20.96 1.92
N PRO A 191 -14.06 -21.15 3.04
CA PRO A 191 -13.54 -20.80 4.37
C PRO A 191 -12.21 -21.49 4.68
N GLY A 192 -11.22 -20.70 5.09
CA GLY A 192 -9.88 -21.19 5.45
C GLY A 192 -8.94 -21.38 4.26
N PHE A 193 -9.39 -21.19 3.00
CA PHE A 193 -8.58 -21.52 1.83
C PHE A 193 -7.33 -20.65 1.75
N LEU A 194 -7.49 -19.34 1.86
CA LEU A 194 -6.35 -18.41 1.79
C LEU A 194 -5.41 -18.58 2.98
N GLU A 195 -5.93 -18.85 4.18
CA GLU A 195 -5.12 -19.19 5.33
C GLU A 195 -4.29 -20.44 5.07
N ASP A 196 -4.91 -21.53 4.61
CA ASP A 196 -4.19 -22.75 4.26
C ASP A 196 -3.23 -22.51 3.08
N PHE A 197 -3.57 -21.62 2.13
CA PHE A 197 -2.75 -21.31 0.95
C PHE A 197 -1.47 -20.57 1.30
N PHE A 198 -1.53 -19.52 2.13
CA PHE A 198 -0.36 -18.72 2.49
C PHE A 198 0.42 -19.28 3.69
N LYS A 199 -0.19 -20.14 4.50
CA LYS A 199 0.46 -20.74 5.67
C LYS A 199 1.31 -21.97 5.29
N ASP A 200 2.32 -22.25 6.12
CA ASP A 200 3.13 -23.49 6.09
C ASP A 200 3.71 -23.84 4.70
N SER A 201 4.12 -22.82 3.94
CA SER A 201 4.65 -22.94 2.58
C SER A 201 6.08 -22.42 2.47
N ASP A 202 6.80 -22.93 1.47
CA ASP A 202 8.11 -22.39 1.10
C ASP A 202 7.95 -20.98 0.50
N PHE A 203 8.82 -20.07 0.94
CA PHE A 203 8.87 -18.70 0.44
C PHE A 203 9.15 -18.67 -1.06
N ASP A 204 10.04 -19.52 -1.57
CA ASP A 204 10.47 -19.50 -2.97
C ASP A 204 9.32 -19.84 -3.93
N THR A 205 8.36 -20.66 -3.48
CA THR A 205 7.16 -20.99 -4.27
C THR A 205 6.13 -19.87 -4.25
N LEU A 206 5.94 -19.22 -3.08
CA LEU A 206 4.92 -18.19 -2.92
C LEU A 206 5.36 -16.80 -3.40
N ASP A 207 6.66 -16.50 -3.38
CA ASP A 207 7.19 -15.19 -3.73
C ASP A 207 6.77 -14.69 -5.13
N PRO A 208 6.88 -15.46 -6.22
CA PRO A 208 6.41 -15.00 -7.54
C PRO A 208 4.88 -14.76 -7.58
N ILE A 209 4.11 -15.60 -6.88
CA ILE A 209 2.63 -15.48 -6.80
C ILE A 209 2.25 -14.20 -6.04
N LEU A 210 2.89 -13.95 -4.90
CA LEU A 210 2.68 -12.78 -4.06
C LEU A 210 3.10 -11.50 -4.78
N LYS A 211 4.21 -11.51 -5.52
CA LYS A 211 4.66 -10.38 -6.34
C LYS A 211 3.60 -9.98 -7.37
N GLY A 212 3.10 -10.93 -8.15
CA GLY A 212 2.00 -10.67 -9.09
C GLY A 212 0.76 -10.10 -8.40
N LEU A 213 0.39 -10.64 -7.23
CA LEU A 213 -0.74 -10.16 -6.45
C LEU A 213 -0.56 -8.73 -5.92
N TYR A 214 0.66 -8.35 -5.52
CA TYR A 214 0.97 -6.97 -5.13
C TYR A 214 0.94 -6.00 -6.31
N GLU A 215 1.31 -6.44 -7.50
CA GLU A 215 1.18 -5.65 -8.73
C GLU A 215 -0.28 -5.41 -9.12
N ASP A 216 -1.14 -6.43 -9.01
CA ASP A 216 -2.59 -6.29 -9.21
C ASP A 216 -3.21 -5.33 -8.17
N LEU A 217 -2.83 -5.47 -6.89
CA LEU A 217 -3.24 -4.57 -5.81
C LEU A 217 -2.83 -3.13 -6.09
N ARG A 218 -1.57 -2.91 -6.45
CA ARG A 218 -1.06 -1.59 -6.85
C ARG A 218 -1.90 -1.03 -8.00
N GLY A 219 -2.14 -1.84 -9.03
CA GLY A 219 -2.94 -1.48 -10.20
C GLY A 219 -4.34 -0.97 -9.83
N SER A 220 -4.98 -1.60 -8.84
CA SER A 220 -6.34 -1.26 -8.41
C SER A 220 -6.48 0.11 -7.72
N VAL A 221 -5.38 0.69 -7.22
CA VAL A 221 -5.40 1.99 -6.49
C VAL A 221 -4.72 3.15 -7.24
N LEU A 222 -4.05 2.90 -8.37
CA LEU A 222 -3.20 3.90 -9.06
C LEU A 222 -3.86 5.24 -9.42
N LYS A 223 -5.17 5.28 -9.61
CA LYS A 223 -5.92 6.49 -9.98
C LYS A 223 -7.13 6.71 -9.07
N VAL A 224 -7.06 6.23 -7.84
CA VAL A 224 -8.16 6.27 -6.89
C VAL A 224 -8.01 7.51 -6.01
N SER A 225 -9.05 8.35 -5.96
CA SER A 225 -9.10 9.49 -5.04
C SER A 225 -9.66 9.09 -3.67
N ALA A 226 -9.71 10.04 -2.75
CA ALA A 226 -10.32 9.84 -1.42
C ALA A 226 -11.78 9.37 -1.44
N LEU A 227 -12.51 9.55 -2.55
CA LEU A 227 -13.91 9.11 -2.68
C LEU A 227 -14.05 7.77 -3.44
N GLY A 228 -12.96 7.22 -3.97
CA GLY A 228 -12.97 5.93 -4.66
C GLY A 228 -12.73 4.74 -3.73
N ASN A 229 -12.75 3.53 -4.27
CA ASN A 229 -12.57 2.30 -3.50
C ASN A 229 -11.09 2.01 -3.19
N PHE A 230 -10.49 2.75 -2.26
CA PHE A 230 -9.17 2.44 -1.72
C PHE A 230 -9.23 1.49 -0.51
N GLN A 231 -10.38 1.42 0.17
CA GLN A 231 -10.54 0.69 1.44
C GLN A 231 -10.39 -0.82 1.24
N GLN A 232 -11.01 -1.40 0.22
CA GLN A 232 -10.92 -2.84 -0.04
C GLN A 232 -9.49 -3.26 -0.44
N PRO A 233 -8.79 -2.59 -1.39
CA PRO A 233 -7.38 -2.85 -1.64
C PRO A 233 -6.49 -2.68 -0.40
N LEU A 234 -6.75 -1.68 0.45
CA LEU A 234 -5.95 -1.45 1.66
C LEU A 234 -6.15 -2.58 2.69
N ARG A 235 -7.39 -3.05 2.88
CA ARG A 235 -7.69 -4.21 3.72
C ARG A 235 -7.03 -5.48 3.17
N ALA A 236 -7.02 -5.67 1.84
CA ALA A 236 -6.33 -6.78 1.18
C ALA A 236 -4.81 -6.73 1.39
N LEU A 237 -4.19 -5.55 1.22
CA LEU A 237 -2.77 -5.35 1.50
C LEU A 237 -2.45 -5.72 2.96
N LEU A 238 -3.24 -5.21 3.91
CA LEU A 238 -3.10 -5.50 5.33
C LEU A 238 -3.26 -7.00 5.65
N TYR A 239 -4.23 -7.67 5.01
CA TYR A 239 -4.43 -9.11 5.16
C TYR A 239 -3.20 -9.90 4.71
N LEU A 240 -2.62 -9.56 3.56
CA LEU A 240 -1.45 -10.25 3.02
C LEU A 240 -0.19 -10.06 3.88
N VAL A 241 0.07 -8.84 4.37
CA VAL A 241 1.26 -8.58 5.20
C VAL A 241 1.17 -9.19 6.60
N LYS A 242 -0.02 -9.59 7.06
CA LYS A 242 -0.19 -10.35 8.31
C LYS A 242 0.43 -11.76 8.21
N PHE A 243 0.63 -12.29 7.01
CA PHE A 243 1.41 -13.51 6.80
C PHE A 243 2.91 -13.17 6.71
N PRO A 244 3.81 -13.87 7.44
CA PRO A 244 5.25 -13.60 7.39
C PRO A 244 5.84 -13.66 5.97
N VAL A 245 5.39 -14.62 5.15
CA VAL A 245 5.80 -14.75 3.74
C VAL A 245 5.33 -13.57 2.88
N GLY A 246 4.12 -13.04 3.16
CA GLY A 246 3.58 -11.86 2.50
C GLY A 246 4.39 -10.61 2.83
N ALA A 247 4.61 -10.36 4.13
CA ALA A 247 5.46 -9.26 4.59
C ALA A 247 6.87 -9.30 3.98
N LYS A 248 7.49 -10.48 3.95
CA LYS A 248 8.83 -10.69 3.37
C LYS A 248 8.83 -10.50 1.86
N SER A 249 7.82 -11.00 1.14
CA SER A 249 7.73 -10.84 -0.32
C SER A 249 7.51 -9.37 -0.70
N LEU A 250 6.67 -8.65 0.05
CA LEU A 250 6.39 -7.23 -0.17
C LEU A 250 7.66 -6.37 -0.10
N VAL A 251 8.47 -6.50 0.96
CA VAL A 251 9.69 -5.68 1.11
C VAL A 251 10.82 -6.07 0.17
N ASN A 252 10.80 -7.31 -0.34
CA ASN A 252 11.74 -7.80 -1.36
C ASN A 252 11.24 -7.59 -2.79
N HIS A 253 10.07 -6.97 -2.97
CA HIS A 253 9.49 -6.68 -4.27
C HIS A 253 10.42 -5.73 -5.06
N PRO A 254 10.66 -5.95 -6.37
CA PRO A 254 11.45 -5.02 -7.20
C PRO A 254 10.90 -3.58 -7.19
N TRP A 255 9.57 -3.46 -7.10
CA TRP A 255 8.83 -2.20 -6.93
C TRP A 255 8.59 -1.80 -5.46
N TRP A 256 9.28 -2.39 -4.48
CA TRP A 256 9.27 -1.86 -3.11
C TRP A 256 9.91 -0.47 -3.10
N ILE A 257 11.14 -0.39 -3.59
CA ILE A 257 11.84 0.84 -3.94
C ILE A 257 12.23 0.72 -5.43
N PRO A 258 11.56 1.45 -6.34
CA PRO A 258 11.89 1.45 -7.76
C PRO A 258 13.36 1.79 -7.98
N LYS A 259 14.03 1.12 -8.92
CA LYS A 259 15.44 1.35 -9.25
C LYS A 259 15.57 1.98 -10.64
N GLY A 260 16.42 2.98 -10.79
CA GLY A 260 16.69 3.61 -12.08
C GLY A 260 17.48 4.92 -11.97
N VAL A 261 18.05 5.35 -13.10
CA VAL A 261 18.85 6.59 -13.19
C VAL A 261 18.00 7.84 -12.92
N TYR A 262 16.71 7.78 -13.24
CA TYR A 262 15.76 8.89 -13.09
C TYR A 262 14.84 8.73 -11.87
N LEU A 263 15.30 8.03 -10.82
CA LEU A 263 14.52 7.86 -9.59
C LEU A 263 14.34 9.21 -8.88
N ASN A 264 13.10 9.69 -8.85
CA ASN A 264 12.66 10.89 -8.15
C ASN A 264 11.41 10.58 -7.29
N GLY A 265 10.96 11.57 -6.52
CA GLY A 265 9.82 11.43 -5.61
C GLY A 265 8.54 10.99 -6.31
N ARG A 266 8.24 11.55 -7.49
CA ARG A 266 7.07 11.20 -8.28
C ARG A 266 7.10 9.76 -8.80
N VAL A 267 8.26 9.28 -9.24
CA VAL A 267 8.43 7.89 -9.67
C VAL A 267 8.16 6.95 -8.50
N ILE A 268 8.65 7.25 -7.30
CA ILE A 268 8.37 6.42 -6.12
C ILE A 268 6.87 6.38 -5.83
N GLU A 269 6.20 7.53 -5.82
CA GLU A 269 4.76 7.62 -5.59
C GLU A 269 3.94 6.78 -6.59
N MET A 270 4.24 6.89 -7.88
CA MET A 270 3.40 6.26 -8.91
C MET A 270 3.79 4.82 -9.24
N THR A 271 5.03 4.40 -8.95
CA THR A 271 5.55 3.09 -9.38
C THR A 271 5.83 2.11 -8.26
N SER A 272 6.04 2.58 -7.03
CA SER A 272 6.21 1.64 -5.91
C SER A 272 4.90 0.93 -5.56
N ILE A 273 4.98 -0.16 -4.78
CA ILE A 273 3.78 -0.86 -4.31
C ILE A 273 2.98 0.01 -3.32
N LEU A 274 3.65 0.70 -2.38
CA LEU A 274 2.96 1.51 -1.37
C LEU A 274 2.60 2.92 -1.83
N GLY A 275 3.37 3.49 -2.76
CA GLY A 275 3.18 4.86 -3.24
C GLY A 275 1.74 5.18 -3.65
N PRO A 276 1.07 4.35 -4.48
CA PRO A 276 -0.31 4.58 -4.89
C PRO A 276 -1.33 4.59 -3.75
N PHE A 277 -1.08 3.84 -2.66
CA PHE A 277 -1.92 3.91 -1.47
C PHE A 277 -1.73 5.24 -0.73
N PHE A 278 -0.49 5.74 -0.66
CA PHE A 278 -0.24 7.07 -0.11
C PHE A 278 -0.72 8.19 -1.04
N HIS A 279 -0.83 7.97 -2.34
CA HIS A 279 -1.32 8.96 -3.31
C HIS A 279 -2.83 9.28 -3.14
N VAL A 280 -3.64 8.33 -2.62
CA VAL A 280 -5.08 8.51 -2.40
C VAL A 280 -5.34 9.75 -1.53
N SER A 281 -5.91 10.81 -2.11
CA SER A 281 -6.11 12.08 -1.41
C SER A 281 -7.35 12.81 -1.94
N ALA A 282 -7.86 13.75 -1.13
CA ALA A 282 -8.82 14.75 -1.55
C ALA A 282 -8.15 15.99 -2.16
N LEU A 283 -6.86 16.22 -1.89
CA LEU A 283 -6.10 17.31 -2.47
C LEU A 283 -5.94 17.10 -3.98
N PRO A 284 -6.13 18.14 -4.81
CA PRO A 284 -5.87 18.01 -6.24
C PRO A 284 -4.39 17.80 -6.52
N ASP A 285 -4.10 17.16 -7.65
CA ASP A 285 -2.75 16.96 -8.17
C ASP A 285 -2.67 17.44 -9.62
N HIS A 286 -1.46 17.50 -10.15
CA HIS A 286 -1.17 17.85 -11.52
C HIS A 286 -1.98 16.98 -12.50
N THR A 287 -2.42 17.57 -13.61
CA THR A 287 -3.39 16.99 -14.56
C THR A 287 -3.05 15.58 -15.05
N ILE A 288 -1.76 15.28 -15.19
CA ILE A 288 -1.22 13.96 -15.61
C ILE A 288 -1.49 12.86 -14.56
N PHE A 289 -1.52 13.22 -13.28
CA PHE A 289 -1.67 12.32 -12.14
C PHE A 289 -3.06 12.41 -11.50
N LYS A 290 -4.03 13.01 -12.21
CA LYS A 290 -5.38 13.22 -11.67
C LYS A 290 -6.06 11.90 -11.32
N SER A 291 -6.45 11.79 -10.05
CA SER A 291 -7.21 10.68 -9.51
C SER A 291 -8.71 10.82 -9.78
N GLN A 292 -9.43 9.70 -9.67
CA GLN A 292 -10.86 9.59 -9.87
C GLN A 292 -11.54 8.91 -8.68
N PRO A 293 -12.77 9.31 -8.33
CA PRO A 293 -13.47 10.47 -8.89
C PRO A 293 -12.88 11.83 -8.45
N ASP A 294 -13.20 12.90 -9.19
CA ASP A 294 -12.79 14.27 -8.82
C ASP A 294 -13.51 14.75 -7.55
N VAL A 295 -12.76 14.90 -6.46
CA VAL A 295 -13.31 15.26 -5.15
C VAL A 295 -13.84 16.69 -5.12
N GLY A 296 -13.13 17.63 -5.74
CA GLY A 296 -13.53 19.04 -5.80
C GLY A 296 -14.88 19.20 -6.50
N GLN A 297 -15.04 18.55 -7.65
CA GLN A 297 -16.27 18.60 -8.41
C GLN A 297 -17.43 17.86 -7.70
N GLN A 298 -17.18 16.67 -7.13
CA GLN A 298 -18.25 15.92 -6.48
C GLN A 298 -18.74 16.56 -5.19
N CYS A 299 -17.81 17.01 -4.35
CA CYS A 299 -18.13 17.52 -3.02
C CYS A 299 -18.37 19.04 -2.97
N PHE A 300 -17.79 19.81 -3.90
CA PHE A 300 -17.69 21.26 -3.76
C PHE A 300 -18.06 22.06 -5.02
N SER A 301 -18.65 21.45 -6.06
CA SER A 301 -19.23 22.22 -7.17
C SER A 301 -20.35 23.16 -6.69
N ASP A 302 -20.41 24.37 -7.22
CA ASP A 302 -21.44 25.36 -6.88
C ASP A 302 -21.59 25.64 -5.37
N ALA A 303 -20.50 25.52 -4.59
CA ALA A 303 -20.52 25.58 -3.13
C ALA A 303 -21.19 26.83 -2.53
N SER A 304 -21.14 27.97 -3.23
CA SER A 304 -21.80 29.22 -2.83
C SER A 304 -23.33 29.13 -2.82
N THR A 305 -23.91 28.19 -3.57
CA THR A 305 -25.35 27.96 -3.69
C THR A 305 -25.84 26.76 -2.88
N ARG A 306 -24.92 25.90 -2.40
CA ARG A 306 -25.25 24.70 -1.62
C ARG A 306 -25.70 25.07 -0.21
N ARG A 307 -26.56 24.22 0.36
CA ARG A 307 -26.94 24.36 1.78
C ARG A 307 -25.73 24.03 2.66
N ALA A 308 -25.54 24.80 3.73
CA ALA A 308 -24.44 24.60 4.67
C ALA A 308 -24.36 23.16 5.22
N ALA A 309 -25.51 22.51 5.46
CA ALA A 309 -25.55 21.13 5.93
C ALA A 309 -24.97 20.10 4.93
N ASP A 310 -25.22 20.29 3.64
CA ASP A 310 -24.72 19.41 2.57
C ASP A 310 -23.20 19.61 2.35
N LEU A 311 -22.71 20.83 2.61
CA LEU A 311 -21.27 21.12 2.59
C LEU A 311 -20.57 20.46 3.80
N LEU A 312 -21.14 20.58 5.00
CA LEU A 312 -20.63 19.95 6.22
C LEU A 312 -20.59 18.42 6.14
N SER A 313 -21.58 17.79 5.49
CA SER A 313 -21.58 16.34 5.28
C SER A 313 -20.44 15.91 4.34
N SER A 314 -20.14 16.69 3.30
CA SER A 314 -19.01 16.46 2.39
C SER A 314 -17.67 16.52 3.13
N PHE A 315 -17.48 17.55 3.95
CA PHE A 315 -16.31 17.66 4.83
C PHE A 315 -16.16 16.47 5.78
N THR A 316 -17.25 16.05 6.43
CA THR A 316 -17.26 14.92 7.37
C THR A 316 -16.93 13.61 6.66
N THR A 317 -17.42 13.43 5.44
CA THR A 317 -17.16 12.25 4.62
C THR A 317 -15.68 12.14 4.27
N ILE A 318 -15.08 13.20 3.72
CA ILE A 318 -13.66 13.25 3.40
C ILE A 318 -12.82 13.00 4.65
N LYS A 319 -13.11 13.68 5.76
CA LYS A 319 -12.43 13.48 7.05
C LYS A 319 -12.45 12.00 7.47
N THR A 320 -13.62 11.35 7.38
CA THR A 320 -13.78 9.95 7.80
C THR A 320 -12.98 9.02 6.91
N LEU A 321 -13.10 9.17 5.59
CA LEU A 321 -12.39 8.34 4.61
C LEU A 321 -10.87 8.49 4.75
N MET A 322 -10.38 9.72 4.89
CA MET A 322 -8.95 9.98 5.08
C MET A 322 -8.41 9.39 6.40
N ASN A 323 -9.16 9.47 7.51
CA ASN A 323 -8.73 8.81 8.74
C ASN A 323 -8.65 7.29 8.61
N THR A 324 -9.62 6.67 7.92
CA THR A 324 -9.59 5.23 7.61
C THR A 324 -8.37 4.86 6.77
N LEU A 325 -8.01 5.67 5.77
CA LEU A 325 -6.79 5.48 4.97
C LEU A 325 -5.56 5.51 5.87
N TYR A 326 -5.43 6.55 6.71
CA TYR A 326 -4.30 6.69 7.61
C TYR A 326 -4.23 5.51 8.60
N ASP A 327 -5.37 4.97 9.06
CA ASP A 327 -5.40 3.90 10.08
C ASP A 327 -4.89 2.62 9.47
N GLY A 328 -5.40 2.28 8.28
CA GLY A 328 -4.95 1.10 7.55
C GLY A 328 -3.48 1.20 7.13
N LEU A 329 -3.02 2.36 6.63
CA LEU A 329 -1.61 2.56 6.27
C LEU A 329 -0.68 2.46 7.48
N ALA A 330 -1.07 3.04 8.62
CA ALA A 330 -0.33 2.92 9.86
C ALA A 330 -0.29 1.46 10.35
N GLU A 331 -1.38 0.71 10.26
CA GLU A 331 -1.41 -0.71 10.62
C GLU A 331 -0.51 -1.55 9.71
N VAL A 332 -0.51 -1.30 8.39
CA VAL A 332 0.38 -1.95 7.42
C VAL A 332 1.85 -1.70 7.79
N LEU A 333 2.25 -0.44 7.95
CA LEU A 333 3.63 -0.10 8.31
C LEU A 333 4.00 -0.66 9.68
N LEU A 334 3.11 -0.59 10.67
CA LEU A 334 3.36 -1.13 12.00
C LEU A 334 3.55 -2.66 11.99
N CYS A 335 2.78 -3.38 11.16
CA CYS A 335 2.94 -4.82 10.96
C CYS A 335 4.35 -5.15 10.45
N LEU A 336 4.81 -4.41 9.42
CA LEU A 336 6.15 -4.58 8.84
C LEU A 336 7.27 -4.10 9.79
N LEU A 337 7.06 -3.05 10.57
CA LEU A 337 8.06 -2.53 11.52
C LEU A 337 8.24 -3.43 12.75
N LYS A 338 7.19 -4.16 13.16
CA LYS A 338 7.27 -5.12 14.28
C LYS A 338 8.12 -6.33 13.92
N ASN A 339 8.10 -6.76 12.66
CA ASN A 339 8.91 -7.88 12.18
C ASN A 339 10.37 -7.46 11.93
N THR A 340 11.32 -8.19 12.52
CA THR A 340 12.75 -7.87 12.44
C THR A 340 13.35 -8.06 11.06
N GLU A 341 12.76 -8.92 10.22
CA GLU A 341 13.23 -9.16 8.85
C GLU A 341 12.83 -8.04 7.89
N THR A 342 11.76 -7.30 8.20
CA THR A 342 11.18 -6.29 7.31
C THR A 342 11.41 -4.86 7.79
N ARG A 343 11.69 -4.65 9.09
CA ARG A 343 11.88 -3.33 9.70
C ARG A 343 12.90 -2.47 8.98
N ASP A 344 14.07 -3.03 8.65
CA ASP A 344 15.16 -2.28 8.01
C ASP A 344 14.73 -1.76 6.63
N SER A 345 14.08 -2.61 5.84
CA SER A 345 13.56 -2.26 4.50
C SER A 345 12.46 -1.21 4.55
N VAL A 346 11.66 -1.16 5.62
CA VAL A 346 10.67 -0.08 5.82
C VAL A 346 11.35 1.24 6.14
N LEU A 347 12.33 1.24 7.03
CA LEU A 347 13.10 2.44 7.35
C LEU A 347 13.89 2.95 6.13
N GLU A 348 14.42 2.04 5.31
CA GLU A 348 15.03 2.36 4.02
C GLU A 348 14.03 3.00 3.05
N TYR A 349 12.84 2.41 2.90
CA TYR A 349 11.79 2.97 2.03
C TYR A 349 11.38 4.38 2.46
N LEU A 350 11.11 4.58 3.76
CA LEU A 350 10.74 5.90 4.30
C LEU A 350 11.86 6.92 4.07
N ALA A 351 13.11 6.53 4.31
CA ALA A 351 14.25 7.39 4.07
C ALA A 351 14.41 7.78 2.60
N GLU A 352 14.26 6.82 1.68
CA GLU A 352 14.38 7.06 0.24
C GLU A 352 13.25 8.00 -0.24
N VAL A 353 12.01 7.77 0.20
CA VAL A 353 10.87 8.67 -0.07
C VAL A 353 11.18 10.09 0.41
N ILE A 354 11.71 10.25 1.62
CA ILE A 354 12.05 11.55 2.19
C ILE A 354 13.16 12.25 1.39
N ASN A 355 14.27 11.54 1.14
CA ASN A 355 15.44 12.11 0.47
C ASN A 355 15.11 12.52 -0.97
N LYS A 356 14.37 11.70 -1.72
CA LYS A 356 13.97 11.98 -3.11
C LYS A 356 12.94 13.09 -3.27
N ASN A 357 12.45 13.62 -2.15
CA ASN A 357 11.49 14.72 -2.10
C ASN A 357 12.02 15.93 -1.30
N ALA A 358 13.33 16.01 -1.06
CA ALA A 358 13.92 17.14 -0.32
C ALA A 358 13.60 18.51 -0.95
N SER A 359 13.46 18.58 -2.28
CA SER A 359 13.06 19.77 -3.04
C SER A 359 11.64 20.26 -2.76
N ARG A 360 10.79 19.46 -2.08
CA ARG A 360 9.48 19.93 -1.60
C ARG A 360 9.60 21.07 -0.57
N ALA A 361 10.77 21.25 0.04
CA ALA A 361 11.06 22.36 0.93
C ALA A 361 11.28 23.70 0.21
N HIS A 362 11.45 23.71 -1.12
CA HIS A 362 11.61 24.93 -1.90
C HIS A 362 10.29 25.70 -2.02
N ILE A 363 10.37 27.00 -2.29
CA ILE A 363 9.20 27.87 -2.50
C ILE A 363 8.30 27.29 -3.60
N GLN A 364 8.90 26.97 -4.75
CA GLN A 364 8.22 26.33 -5.87
C GLN A 364 8.65 24.86 -5.98
N VAL A 365 7.66 23.98 -5.90
CA VAL A 365 7.85 22.53 -6.03
C VAL A 365 7.56 22.16 -7.47
N ASP A 366 8.45 21.40 -8.09
CA ASP A 366 8.17 20.83 -9.40
C ASP A 366 7.22 19.63 -9.24
N PRO A 367 5.97 19.73 -9.74
CA PRO A 367 4.96 18.68 -9.58
C PRO A 367 5.27 17.41 -10.38
N ILE A 368 6.21 17.45 -11.33
CA ILE A 368 6.58 16.30 -12.15
C ILE A 368 7.68 15.47 -11.51
N SER A 369 8.62 16.09 -10.79
CA SER A 369 9.72 15.38 -10.12
C SER A 369 9.42 15.02 -8.66
N CYS A 370 8.66 15.86 -7.95
CA CYS A 370 8.30 15.64 -6.56
C CYS A 370 6.99 14.84 -6.45
N ALA A 371 6.86 14.05 -5.39
CA ALA A 371 5.61 13.42 -5.02
C ALA A 371 4.54 14.48 -4.69
N SER A 372 3.27 14.10 -4.77
CA SER A 372 2.14 14.99 -4.53
C SER A 372 2.08 15.52 -3.10
N SER A 373 1.36 16.63 -2.91
CA SER A 373 1.01 17.11 -1.57
C SER A 373 0.11 16.12 -0.83
N GLY A 374 -0.76 15.38 -1.54
CA GLY A 374 -1.57 14.30 -0.98
C GLY A 374 -0.73 13.21 -0.31
N MET A 375 0.26 12.67 -1.02
CA MET A 375 1.18 11.65 -0.48
C MET A 375 1.89 12.12 0.78
N PHE A 376 2.42 13.35 0.79
CA PHE A 376 3.19 13.84 1.93
C PHE A 376 2.33 14.27 3.13
N VAL A 377 1.09 14.73 2.91
CA VAL A 377 0.11 14.93 3.99
C VAL A 377 -0.30 13.59 4.60
N ASN A 378 -0.56 12.59 3.77
CA ASN A 378 -0.90 11.24 4.22
C ASN A 378 0.26 10.59 4.99
N LEU A 379 1.49 10.71 4.46
CA LEU A 379 2.70 10.22 5.13
C LEU A 379 2.92 10.94 6.46
N SER A 380 2.67 12.25 6.53
CA SER A 380 2.70 13.01 7.79
C SER A 380 1.74 12.43 8.81
N ALA A 381 0.50 12.14 8.41
CA ALA A 381 -0.51 11.55 9.28
C ALA A 381 -0.11 10.19 9.84
N VAL A 382 0.40 9.32 8.97
CA VAL A 382 0.83 7.97 9.33
C VAL A 382 2.05 8.01 10.24
N MET A 383 3.04 8.85 9.94
CA MET A 383 4.25 8.99 10.75
C MET A 383 3.94 9.55 12.15
N LEU A 384 3.00 10.50 12.28
CA LEU A 384 2.53 10.97 13.59
C LEU A 384 1.96 9.82 14.43
N ARG A 385 1.12 8.96 13.83
CA ARG A 385 0.51 7.79 14.51
C ARG A 385 1.52 6.73 14.90
N LEU A 386 2.53 6.49 14.06
CA LEU A 386 3.65 5.61 14.41
C LEU A 386 4.49 6.16 15.57
N SER A 387 4.50 7.49 15.74
CA SER A 387 5.22 8.16 16.82
C SER A 387 4.44 8.30 18.14
N GLU A 388 3.11 8.28 18.12
CA GLU A 388 2.26 8.37 19.32
C GLU A 388 2.69 7.48 20.50
N PRO A 389 3.06 6.19 20.31
CA PRO A 389 3.41 5.31 21.42
C PRO A 389 4.68 5.71 22.20
N PHE A 390 5.48 6.64 21.68
CA PHE A 390 6.71 7.11 22.32
C PHE A 390 6.80 8.62 22.50
N LEU A 391 5.74 9.34 22.14
CA LEU A 391 5.59 10.78 22.32
C LEU A 391 4.53 11.09 23.38
N ASP A 392 4.58 10.32 24.48
CA ASP A 392 3.62 10.44 25.58
C ASP A 392 3.84 11.72 26.39
N ALA A 393 2.77 12.24 27.00
CA ALA A 393 2.82 13.51 27.73
C ALA A 393 3.83 13.52 28.90
N ASN A 394 4.23 12.34 29.41
CA ASN A 394 5.21 12.20 30.49
C ASN A 394 6.64 12.01 29.99
N LEU A 395 6.88 12.05 28.67
CA LEU A 395 8.19 11.93 28.03
C LEU A 395 8.98 10.68 28.44
N THR A 396 8.27 9.56 28.68
CA THR A 396 8.86 8.35 29.27
C THR A 396 9.91 7.67 28.40
N LYS A 397 9.94 7.95 27.10
CA LYS A 397 10.87 7.33 26.13
C LYS A 397 11.80 8.34 25.46
N ARG A 398 11.90 9.54 26.03
CA ARG A 398 12.73 10.64 25.49
C ARG A 398 14.21 10.26 25.41
N ASP A 399 14.72 9.51 26.37
CA ASP A 399 16.09 8.99 26.43
C ASP A 399 16.47 8.12 25.21
N LYS A 400 15.48 7.62 24.48
CA LYS A 400 15.67 6.80 23.27
C LYS A 400 15.82 7.65 22.00
N ILE A 401 15.70 8.96 22.10
CA ILE A 401 15.90 9.90 21.00
C ILE A 401 17.30 10.49 21.15
N ASP A 402 18.22 9.99 20.34
CA ASP A 402 19.61 10.44 20.34
C ASP A 402 19.78 11.69 19.44
N PRO A 403 20.14 12.86 20.00
CA PRO A 403 20.36 14.08 19.21
C PRO A 403 21.48 13.96 18.17
N THR A 404 22.45 13.07 18.40
CA THR A 404 23.61 12.90 17.51
C THR A 404 23.21 12.32 16.15
N TYR A 405 21.98 11.79 16.04
CA TYR A 405 21.41 11.29 14.80
C TYR A 405 21.51 12.29 13.65
N VAL A 406 21.32 13.59 13.92
CA VAL A 406 21.36 14.65 12.89
C VAL A 406 22.69 14.68 12.15
N PHE A 407 23.79 14.28 12.80
CA PHE A 407 25.14 14.34 12.25
C PHE A 407 25.61 13.03 11.63
N TYR A 408 25.30 11.91 12.30
CA TYR A 408 25.88 10.60 11.97
C TYR A 408 24.89 9.61 11.35
N CYS A 409 23.64 10.01 11.11
CA CYS A 409 22.70 9.13 10.44
C CYS A 409 23.17 8.78 9.02
N SER A 410 22.85 7.54 8.62
CA SER A 410 23.22 7.03 7.30
C SER A 410 22.05 6.97 6.31
N ARG A 411 20.82 7.17 6.80
CA ARG A 411 19.59 7.05 6.00
C ARG A 411 19.07 8.39 5.50
N LEU A 412 19.04 9.42 6.33
CA LEU A 412 18.53 10.73 5.94
C LEU A 412 19.67 11.65 5.51
N ASP A 413 19.48 12.37 4.41
CA ASP A 413 20.40 13.44 4.03
C ASP A 413 19.97 14.75 4.72
N LEU A 414 20.66 15.06 5.81
CA LEU A 414 20.40 16.24 6.63
C LEU A 414 21.51 17.30 6.54
N ARG A 415 22.61 17.03 5.83
CA ARG A 415 23.82 17.88 5.85
C ARG A 415 23.64 19.19 5.10
N GLY A 416 22.82 19.20 4.06
CA GLY A 416 22.49 20.40 3.28
C GLY A 416 21.42 21.28 3.91
N LEU A 417 20.98 21.00 5.14
CA LEU A 417 19.95 21.77 5.82
C LEU A 417 20.54 22.95 6.57
N THR A 418 19.89 24.11 6.49
CA THR A 418 20.29 25.33 7.19
C THR A 418 20.21 25.15 8.72
N ALA A 419 21.31 25.34 9.44
CA ALA A 419 21.30 25.29 10.91
C ALA A 419 20.77 26.61 11.54
N LEU A 420 20.34 26.64 12.83
CA LEU A 420 19.83 27.89 13.48
C LEU A 420 20.90 28.97 13.52
N HIS A 421 22.07 28.53 13.96
CA HIS A 421 23.08 29.37 14.58
C HIS A 421 24.44 28.73 14.37
N ALA A 422 24.61 28.15 13.19
CA ALA A 422 25.86 27.66 12.69
C ALA A 422 25.82 27.81 11.17
N THR A 423 26.93 28.23 10.60
CA THR A 423 27.16 28.15 9.16
C THR A 423 27.36 26.69 8.75
N SER A 424 27.16 26.40 7.46
CA SER A 424 27.44 25.06 6.90
C SER A 424 28.88 24.63 7.18
N GLU A 425 29.80 25.59 7.16
CA GLU A 425 31.23 25.44 7.42
C GLU A 425 31.47 25.06 8.88
N GLU A 426 30.87 25.78 9.84
CA GLU A 426 31.00 25.47 11.27
C GLU A 426 30.44 24.08 11.62
N VAL A 427 29.32 23.68 11.00
CA VAL A 427 28.74 22.34 11.18
C VAL A 427 29.67 21.26 10.61
N ALA A 428 30.23 21.49 9.43
CA ALA A 428 31.17 20.55 8.81
C ALA A 428 32.44 20.39 9.66
N GLU A 429 33.03 21.49 10.14
CA GLU A 429 34.18 21.46 11.03
C GLU A 429 33.91 20.72 12.34
N TRP A 430 32.70 20.86 12.89
CA TRP A 430 32.30 20.18 14.12
C TRP A 430 32.22 18.66 13.93
N ILE A 431 31.62 18.21 12.83
CA ILE A 431 31.53 16.78 12.47
C ILE A 431 32.94 16.19 12.23
N ASP A 432 33.83 16.94 11.59
CA ASP A 432 35.20 16.49 11.31
C ASP A 432 36.06 16.42 12.59
N LYS A 433 35.85 17.32 13.55
CA LYS A 433 36.55 17.31 14.86
C LYS A 433 36.19 16.08 15.71
N ASP A 434 34.95 15.62 15.66
CA ASP A 434 34.47 14.46 16.43
C ASP A 434 34.77 13.11 15.76
N ASN A 435 35.28 13.12 14.53
CA ASN A 435 35.59 11.90 13.76
C ASN A 435 37.10 11.78 13.52
N PRO A 436 37.92 11.44 14.53
CA PRO A 436 39.36 11.38 14.40
C PRO A 436 39.76 10.11 13.62
N VAL A 437 39.67 10.15 12.30
CA VAL A 437 40.42 9.21 11.46
C VAL A 437 41.89 9.50 11.72
N LYS A 438 42.53 8.59 12.47
CA LYS A 438 43.96 8.52 12.78
C LYS A 438 44.85 9.30 11.81
N THR A 439 45.14 10.55 12.14
CA THR A 439 46.25 11.30 11.55
C THR A 439 47.54 10.82 12.20
N ASP A 440 47.97 9.60 11.88
CA ASP A 440 49.39 9.27 12.00
C ASP A 440 50.09 9.97 10.83
N GLY A 441 50.92 10.95 11.19
CA GLY A 441 51.53 11.86 10.24
C GLY A 441 52.44 11.17 9.21
N SER A 442 52.25 11.50 7.94
CA SER A 442 53.35 11.90 7.07
C SER A 442 52.84 12.59 5.80
N GLY A 443 53.15 13.88 5.70
CA GLY A 443 53.42 14.66 4.49
C GLY A 443 52.48 14.57 3.29
N LEU A 444 51.77 15.65 2.99
CA LEU A 444 52.25 16.69 2.05
C LEU A 444 51.14 17.72 1.84
N ASN A 445 51.51 18.97 2.10
CA ASN A 445 50.72 20.17 1.81
C ASN A 445 50.43 20.26 0.30
N ASN A 446 49.16 20.38 -0.09
CA ASN A 446 48.73 21.22 -1.23
C ASN A 446 47.21 21.30 -1.50
N ASP A 447 46.33 20.66 -0.71
CA ASP A 447 44.89 20.64 -1.05
C ASP A 447 44.05 21.79 -0.47
N GLY A 448 44.67 22.77 0.20
CA GLY A 448 43.96 23.91 0.81
C GLY A 448 43.44 24.97 -0.16
N GLU A 449 44.00 25.08 -1.37
CA GLU A 449 43.63 26.14 -2.32
C GLU A 449 42.59 25.73 -3.36
N ASN A 450 42.37 24.43 -3.59
CA ASN A 450 41.38 23.97 -4.57
C ASN A 450 39.94 23.97 -4.01
N SER A 451 39.74 23.76 -2.71
CA SER A 451 38.40 23.79 -2.10
C SER A 451 37.80 25.19 -2.00
N LEU A 452 38.64 26.24 -1.89
CA LEU A 452 38.15 27.62 -1.78
C LEU A 452 37.57 28.17 -3.09
N ARG A 453 38.07 27.67 -4.24
CA ARG A 453 37.60 28.13 -5.56
C ARG A 453 36.29 27.48 -6.01
N GLN A 454 35.93 26.33 -5.45
CA GLN A 454 34.69 25.62 -5.80
C GLN A 454 33.45 26.15 -5.06
N LEU A 455 33.63 26.90 -3.96
CA LEU A 455 32.54 27.46 -3.16
C LEU A 455 32.13 28.88 -3.57
N GLN A 456 32.90 29.55 -4.44
CA GLN A 456 32.59 30.92 -4.87
C GLN A 456 31.65 30.98 -6.10
N GLU A 457 31.29 29.85 -6.71
CA GLU A 457 30.33 29.79 -7.82
C GLU A 457 28.87 29.55 -7.39
N ALA A 458 28.61 29.37 -6.08
CA ALA A 458 27.25 29.09 -5.56
C ALA A 458 26.32 30.33 -5.45
N SER A 459 26.69 31.48 -6.02
CA SER A 459 25.81 32.67 -6.08
C SER A 459 25.35 33.04 -7.50
N SER A 460 25.63 32.21 -8.51
CA SER A 460 25.08 32.44 -9.84
C SER A 460 25.00 31.15 -10.66
N SER A 461 23.81 30.89 -11.20
CA SER A 461 23.43 29.87 -12.20
C SER A 461 23.36 28.40 -11.74
N GLY A 462 22.22 27.78 -12.10
CA GLY A 462 21.85 26.41 -11.73
C GLY A 462 22.64 25.35 -12.49
N SER A 463 23.37 24.54 -11.73
CA SER A 463 23.61 23.12 -12.00
C SER A 463 24.25 22.50 -10.76
N THR A 464 23.70 21.40 -10.24
CA THR A 464 24.30 20.65 -9.12
C THR A 464 25.33 19.65 -9.65
N PRO A 465 26.59 19.68 -9.20
CA PRO A 465 27.54 18.61 -9.53
C PRO A 465 27.30 17.41 -8.60
N ASN A 466 27.20 16.23 -9.21
CA ASN A 466 27.01 14.94 -8.57
C ASN A 466 28.37 14.40 -8.08
N VAL A 467 28.70 14.57 -6.80
CA VAL A 467 29.91 13.97 -6.19
C VAL A 467 29.50 12.80 -5.31
N LYS A 468 29.84 11.57 -5.74
CA LYS A 468 29.79 10.37 -4.89
C LYS A 468 31.00 10.37 -3.95
N PRO A 469 30.85 10.23 -2.62
CA PRO A 469 31.97 9.92 -1.75
C PRO A 469 32.26 8.43 -1.77
N THR A 470 33.52 8.11 -2.08
CA THR A 470 34.15 6.80 -1.98
C THR A 470 34.12 6.32 -0.52
N ARG A 471 33.72 5.07 -0.30
CA ARG A 471 33.57 4.43 1.02
C ARG A 471 34.90 4.33 1.77
N SER A 472 34.92 4.71 3.04
CA SER A 472 35.80 4.13 4.06
C SER A 472 34.95 3.64 5.24
N SER A 473 35.28 2.46 5.72
CA SER A 473 34.56 1.64 6.68
C SER A 473 34.63 2.15 8.13
N SER A 474 33.72 3.04 8.52
CA SER A 474 33.27 3.13 9.91
C SER A 474 31.97 2.32 10.06
N GLU A 475 31.84 1.54 11.14
CA GLU A 475 30.57 0.88 11.47
C GLU A 475 29.46 1.94 11.44
N LYS A 476 28.49 1.81 10.53
CA LYS A 476 27.35 2.72 10.45
C LYS A 476 26.68 2.75 11.83
N ALA A 477 26.66 3.91 12.48
CA ALA A 477 25.97 4.08 13.76
C ALA A 477 24.52 3.57 13.62
N LYS A 478 24.20 2.51 14.36
CA LYS A 478 22.85 1.93 14.37
C LYS A 478 22.05 2.63 15.45
N TYR A 479 21.08 3.43 15.01
CA TYR A 479 20.17 4.10 15.91
C TYR A 479 18.95 3.23 16.23
N PRO A 480 18.34 3.37 17.42
CA PRO A 480 17.08 2.71 17.72
C PRO A 480 15.95 3.18 16.80
N PHE A 481 14.98 2.30 16.54
CA PHE A 481 13.79 2.63 15.75
C PHE A 481 13.08 3.92 16.22
N ILE A 482 12.97 4.14 17.53
CA ILE A 482 12.31 5.33 18.08
C ILE A 482 13.03 6.61 17.64
N CYS A 483 14.36 6.62 17.66
CA CYS A 483 15.18 7.74 17.21
C CYS A 483 14.98 7.97 15.70
N GLU A 484 15.15 6.93 14.88
CA GLU A 484 14.95 7.04 13.43
C GLU A 484 13.55 7.53 13.07
N CYS A 485 12.52 6.92 13.67
CA CYS A 485 11.12 7.29 13.45
C CYS A 485 10.87 8.74 13.84
N PHE A 486 11.39 9.21 14.98
CA PHE A 486 11.24 10.60 15.42
C PHE A 486 11.78 11.61 14.39
N PHE A 487 13.03 11.44 13.95
CA PHE A 487 13.65 12.36 12.99
C PHE A 487 13.04 12.24 11.58
N MET A 488 12.64 11.04 11.16
CA MET A 488 11.90 10.85 9.92
C MET A 488 10.53 11.54 9.97
N THR A 489 9.79 11.42 11.07
CA THR A 489 8.49 12.10 11.28
C THR A 489 8.67 13.60 11.20
N ALA A 490 9.66 14.17 11.89
CA ALA A 490 9.96 15.61 11.82
C ALA A 490 10.26 16.05 10.38
N ARG A 491 11.08 15.30 9.65
CA ARG A 491 11.41 15.64 8.26
C ARG A 491 10.21 15.52 7.32
N VAL A 492 9.38 14.50 7.48
CA VAL A 492 8.16 14.30 6.67
C VAL A 492 7.18 15.44 6.87
N LEU A 493 6.96 15.87 8.12
CA LEU A 493 6.06 16.98 8.41
C LEU A 493 6.50 18.26 7.68
N ASN A 494 7.80 18.44 7.41
CA ASN A 494 8.35 19.60 6.68
C ASN A 494 7.93 19.62 5.24
N LEU A 495 8.13 18.48 4.61
CA LEU A 495 7.90 18.29 3.20
C LEU A 495 6.40 18.11 2.92
N GLY A 496 5.61 17.75 3.94
CA GLY A 496 4.17 17.54 3.86
C GLY A 496 3.36 18.65 4.50
N LEU A 497 3.06 18.52 5.78
CA LEU A 497 2.06 19.36 6.46
C LEU A 497 2.41 20.85 6.42
N LEU A 498 3.66 21.23 6.69
CA LEU A 498 4.10 22.64 6.62
C LEU A 498 4.00 23.19 5.19
N LYS A 499 4.50 22.43 4.21
CA LYS A 499 4.38 22.83 2.81
C LYS A 499 2.92 22.98 2.38
N ALA A 500 2.05 22.05 2.77
CA ALA A 500 0.63 22.12 2.46
C ALA A 500 -0.06 23.34 3.09
N PHE A 501 0.34 23.78 4.29
CA PHE A 501 -0.15 25.03 4.87
C PHE A 501 0.32 26.28 4.11
N SER A 502 1.56 26.27 3.63
CA SER A 502 2.11 27.32 2.77
C SER A 502 1.36 27.39 1.45
N ASP A 503 1.13 26.25 0.80
CA ASP A 503 0.39 26.16 -0.47
C ASP A 503 -1.06 26.63 -0.29
N PHE A 504 -1.73 26.20 0.79
CA PHE A 504 -3.06 26.68 1.14
C PHE A 504 -3.09 28.21 1.39
N LYS A 505 -2.06 28.78 2.02
CA LYS A 505 -1.94 30.24 2.20
C LYS A 505 -1.87 30.96 0.87
N HIS A 506 -1.04 30.47 -0.06
CA HIS A 506 -0.90 31.07 -1.39
C HIS A 506 -2.20 30.96 -2.19
N LEU A 507 -2.86 29.80 -2.14
CA LEU A 507 -4.16 29.60 -2.77
C LEU A 507 -5.20 30.63 -2.31
N VAL A 508 -5.31 30.88 -1.01
CA VAL A 508 -6.25 31.88 -0.47
C VAL A 508 -5.90 33.30 -0.95
N GLN A 509 -4.61 33.64 -1.04
CA GLN A 509 -4.16 34.92 -1.58
C GLN A 509 -4.48 35.06 -3.08
N ASP A 510 -4.31 33.99 -3.85
CA ASP A 510 -4.56 33.97 -5.29
C ASP A 510 -6.06 34.03 -5.60
N ILE A 511 -6.92 33.43 -4.77
CA ILE A 511 -8.38 33.62 -4.82
C ILE A 511 -8.72 35.10 -4.63
N SER A 512 -8.24 35.72 -3.55
CA SER A 512 -8.53 37.14 -3.28
C SER A 512 -8.06 38.06 -4.41
N ARG A 513 -6.86 37.84 -4.96
CA ARG A 513 -6.36 38.60 -6.14
C ARG A 513 -7.23 38.39 -7.38
N SER A 514 -7.70 37.17 -7.60
CA SER A 514 -8.56 36.83 -8.73
C SER A 514 -9.93 37.49 -8.59
N GLU A 515 -10.48 37.53 -7.37
CA GLU A 515 -11.75 38.22 -7.06
C GLU A 515 -11.65 39.74 -7.27
N ASP A 516 -10.56 40.38 -6.84
CA ASP A 516 -10.29 41.81 -7.08
C ASP A 516 -10.19 42.12 -8.58
N THR A 517 -9.52 41.23 -9.33
CA THR A 517 -9.41 41.33 -10.79
C THR A 517 -10.78 41.16 -11.45
N LEU A 518 -11.59 40.21 -10.98
CA LEU A 518 -12.94 39.98 -11.48
C LEU A 518 -13.85 41.18 -11.22
N ALA A 519 -13.77 41.79 -10.03
CA ALA A 519 -14.52 43.00 -9.70
C ALA A 519 -14.16 44.17 -10.64
N THR A 520 -12.87 44.31 -10.97
CA THR A 520 -12.39 45.31 -11.92
C THR A 520 -12.93 45.06 -13.33
N LEU A 521 -12.88 43.82 -13.83
CA LEU A 521 -13.40 43.46 -15.15
C LEU A 521 -14.93 43.66 -15.24
N LYS A 522 -15.68 43.31 -14.20
CA LYS A 522 -17.13 43.56 -14.12
C LYS A 522 -17.47 45.05 -14.12
N ALA A 523 -16.68 45.89 -13.44
CA ALA A 523 -16.83 47.34 -13.48
C ALA A 523 -16.59 47.90 -14.89
N MET A 524 -15.57 47.40 -15.60
CA MET A 524 -15.30 47.77 -16.99
C MET A 524 -16.44 47.33 -17.93
N GLN A 525 -17.03 46.16 -17.70
CA GLN A 525 -18.16 45.66 -18.49
C GLN A 525 -19.39 46.56 -18.39
N GLY A 526 -19.64 47.11 -17.19
CA GLY A 526 -20.71 48.09 -16.97
C GLY A 526 -20.51 49.42 -17.71
N GLN A 527 -19.26 49.77 -18.06
CA GLN A 527 -18.93 51.00 -18.78
C GLN A 527 -18.85 50.80 -20.30
N ALA A 528 -18.27 49.68 -20.75
CA ALA A 528 -18.09 49.35 -22.16
C ALA A 528 -18.17 47.82 -22.39
N PRO A 529 -19.35 47.27 -22.73
CA PRO A 529 -19.50 45.84 -22.97
C PRO A 529 -18.76 45.44 -24.25
N SER A 530 -18.00 44.34 -24.17
CA SER A 530 -17.27 43.73 -25.28
C SER A 530 -17.35 42.21 -25.17
N PRO A 531 -17.55 41.48 -26.28
CA PRO A 531 -17.56 40.01 -26.28
C PRO A 531 -16.27 39.40 -25.73
N GLN A 532 -15.13 40.06 -25.92
CA GLN A 532 -13.84 39.60 -25.38
C GLN A 532 -13.81 39.72 -23.85
N LEU A 533 -14.36 40.82 -23.32
CA LEU A 533 -14.43 41.06 -21.88
C LEU A 533 -15.38 40.06 -21.20
N GLU A 534 -16.49 39.70 -21.85
CA GLU A 534 -17.39 38.64 -21.38
C GLU A 534 -16.69 37.29 -21.28
N LEU A 535 -15.91 36.90 -22.30
CA LEU A 535 -15.14 35.66 -22.28
C LEU A 535 -14.08 35.65 -21.18
N ASP A 536 -13.38 36.77 -20.97
CA ASP A 536 -12.37 36.90 -19.92
C ASP A 536 -12.99 36.84 -18.52
N ILE A 537 -14.16 37.46 -18.32
CA ILE A 537 -14.95 37.34 -17.07
C ILE A 537 -15.36 35.89 -16.83
N SER A 538 -15.97 35.22 -17.81
CA SER A 538 -16.39 33.82 -17.65
C SER A 538 -15.22 32.87 -17.41
N ARG A 539 -14.04 33.12 -18.02
CA ARG A 539 -12.83 32.35 -17.76
C ARG A 539 -12.37 32.52 -16.30
N LEU A 540 -12.33 33.77 -15.81
CA LEU A 540 -11.86 34.07 -14.46
C LEU A 540 -12.84 33.58 -13.38
N GLU A 541 -14.15 33.65 -13.63
CA GLU A 541 -15.17 33.06 -12.74
C GLU A 541 -14.97 31.55 -12.59
N LYS A 542 -14.71 30.84 -13.70
CA LYS A 542 -14.42 29.41 -13.69
C LYS A 542 -13.12 29.09 -12.96
N GLU A 543 -12.09 29.93 -13.11
CA GLU A 543 -10.82 29.76 -12.40
C GLU A 543 -10.99 29.93 -10.88
N ILE A 544 -11.71 30.96 -10.45
CA ILE A 544 -12.05 31.17 -9.02
C ILE A 544 -12.85 29.99 -8.47
N GLU A 545 -13.80 29.44 -9.24
CA GLU A 545 -14.54 28.25 -8.83
C GLU A 545 -13.61 27.06 -8.58
N LEU A 546 -12.66 26.81 -9.48
CA LEU A 546 -11.66 25.74 -9.31
C LEU A 546 -10.77 25.96 -8.09
N TYR A 547 -10.27 27.18 -7.87
CA TYR A 547 -9.50 27.51 -6.67
C TYR A 547 -10.32 27.35 -5.39
N SER A 548 -11.61 27.71 -5.42
CA SER A 548 -12.53 27.53 -4.29
C SER A 548 -12.76 26.05 -3.97
N GLN A 549 -12.95 25.21 -4.99
CA GLN A 549 -13.03 23.75 -4.82
C GLN A 549 -11.75 23.18 -4.21
N GLU A 550 -10.58 23.61 -4.70
CA GLU A 550 -9.29 23.21 -4.14
C GLU A 550 -9.16 23.65 -2.67
N LYS A 551 -9.53 24.91 -2.35
CA LYS A 551 -9.52 25.45 -0.98
C LYS A 551 -10.33 24.54 -0.05
N PHE A 552 -11.55 24.16 -0.44
CA PHE A 552 -12.38 23.27 0.37
C PHE A 552 -11.80 21.86 0.51
N CYS A 553 -11.10 21.33 -0.50
CA CYS A 553 -10.38 20.06 -0.37
C CYS A 553 -9.27 20.13 0.69
N TYR A 554 -8.51 21.22 0.72
CA TYR A 554 -7.49 21.47 1.76
C TYR A 554 -8.12 21.56 3.16
N GLU A 555 -9.22 22.30 3.31
CA GLU A 555 -9.93 22.41 4.59
C GLU A 555 -10.46 21.06 5.08
N ALA A 556 -10.98 20.24 4.16
CA ALA A 556 -11.53 18.93 4.46
C ALA A 556 -10.48 17.94 4.97
N GLN A 557 -9.32 17.87 4.29
CA GLN A 557 -8.30 16.88 4.60
C GLN A 557 -7.29 17.34 5.67
N ILE A 558 -6.97 18.64 5.76
CA ILE A 558 -5.91 19.14 6.64
C ILE A 558 -6.49 19.82 7.89
N LEU A 559 -7.41 20.77 7.73
CA LEU A 559 -7.85 21.61 8.85
C LEU A 559 -8.83 20.93 9.80
N ARG A 560 -9.66 20.02 9.27
CA ARG A 560 -10.72 19.36 10.05
C ARG A 560 -10.33 17.98 10.57
N VAL A 561 -9.15 17.50 10.24
CA VAL A 561 -8.61 16.22 10.73
C VAL A 561 -7.80 16.44 12.01
N HIS A 562 -7.78 15.46 12.92
CA HIS A 562 -6.99 15.47 14.17
C HIS A 562 -5.45 15.59 13.97
N LEU A 563 -5.00 15.71 12.71
CA LEU A 563 -3.63 15.96 12.30
C LEU A 563 -3.02 17.18 13.01
N ILE A 564 -3.76 18.29 13.04
CA ILE A 564 -3.30 19.54 13.66
C ILE A 564 -3.05 19.34 15.14
N SER A 565 -4.03 18.80 15.88
CA SER A 565 -3.91 18.56 17.32
C SER A 565 -2.76 17.61 17.65
N SER A 566 -2.57 16.56 16.85
CA SER A 566 -1.50 15.57 17.05
C SER A 566 -0.12 16.15 16.74
N SER A 567 0.00 16.95 15.68
CA SER A 567 1.24 17.64 15.31
C SER A 567 1.64 18.72 16.34
N LEU A 568 0.66 19.46 16.87
CA LEU A 568 0.84 20.45 17.94
C LEU A 568 1.27 19.76 19.24
N SER A 569 0.65 18.63 19.59
CA SER A 569 1.02 17.82 20.76
C SER A 569 2.48 17.37 20.67
N ILE A 570 2.91 16.87 19.50
CA ILE A 570 4.29 16.42 19.28
C ILE A 570 5.28 17.59 19.37
N SER A 571 4.94 18.72 18.75
CA SER A 571 5.77 19.92 18.75
C SER A 571 5.90 20.53 20.15
N ALA A 572 4.79 20.68 20.87
CA ALA A 572 4.73 21.31 22.20
C ALA A 572 5.24 20.43 23.35
N LEU A 573 4.89 19.14 23.36
CA LEU A 573 5.24 18.27 24.49
C LEU A 573 6.63 17.65 24.34
N ASN A 574 7.05 17.29 23.12
CA ASN A 574 8.24 16.45 22.95
C ASN A 574 9.43 17.19 22.36
N VAL A 575 9.21 17.99 21.32
CA VAL A 575 10.29 18.69 20.61
C VAL A 575 10.87 19.82 21.48
N ALA A 576 10.03 20.65 22.10
CA ALA A 576 10.50 21.77 22.93
C ALA A 576 11.35 21.34 24.15
N PRO A 577 10.99 20.30 24.93
CA PRO A 577 11.84 19.85 26.03
C PRO A 577 13.13 19.17 25.56
N ILE A 578 13.10 18.41 24.45
CA ILE A 578 14.27 17.77 23.82
C ILE A 578 15.26 18.84 23.39
N LEU A 579 14.79 19.84 22.64
CA LEU A 579 15.59 21.01 22.26
C LEU A 579 16.12 21.75 23.48
N TYR A 580 15.30 21.94 24.52
CA TYR A 580 15.73 22.58 25.76
C TYR A 580 16.90 21.85 26.45
N SER A 581 16.91 20.51 26.52
CA SER A 581 18.08 19.80 27.08
C SER A 581 19.23 19.59 26.09
N ILE A 582 19.01 19.66 24.78
CA ILE A 582 20.09 19.72 23.79
C ILE A 582 20.79 21.08 23.89
N CYS A 583 20.04 22.19 23.96
CA CYS A 583 20.57 23.55 24.11
C CYS A 583 21.30 23.78 25.45
N ILE A 584 20.96 23.03 26.51
CA ILE A 584 21.70 23.05 27.78
C ILE A 584 23.01 22.22 27.70
N GLY A 585 23.17 21.36 26.68
CA GLY A 585 24.28 20.41 26.56
C GLY A 585 25.27 20.67 25.43
N TYR A 586 24.84 20.96 24.19
CA TYR A 586 25.70 21.00 23.01
C TYR A 586 25.14 21.91 21.89
N LEU A 587 26.02 22.64 21.19
CA LEU A 587 25.72 23.35 19.95
C LEU A 587 25.29 22.35 18.87
N CYS A 588 24.00 22.31 18.52
CA CYS A 588 23.42 21.36 17.56
C CYS A 588 22.61 22.10 16.46
N PRO A 589 22.57 21.64 15.19
CA PRO A 589 21.81 22.20 14.07
C PRO A 589 20.29 22.10 14.23
N VAL A 590 19.56 23.07 13.68
CA VAL A 590 18.26 23.47 14.24
C VAL A 590 17.15 23.64 13.20
N HIS A 591 17.08 22.71 12.27
CA HIS A 591 15.81 22.46 11.60
C HIS A 591 14.78 21.75 12.52
N ILE A 592 14.94 21.80 13.86
CA ILE A 592 13.98 21.26 14.83
C ILE A 592 13.42 22.36 15.74
N CYS A 593 14.09 23.51 15.96
CA CYS A 593 13.49 24.66 16.67
C CYS A 593 12.69 25.60 15.76
N ILE A 594 13.12 25.86 14.51
CA ILE A 594 12.32 26.67 13.56
C ILE A 594 10.99 25.95 13.26
N TRP A 595 11.03 24.62 13.26
CA TRP A 595 9.88 23.72 13.28
C TRP A 595 8.86 24.06 14.35
N TYR A 596 9.30 24.46 15.55
CA TYR A 596 8.43 24.77 16.67
C TYR A 596 7.83 26.17 16.56
N GLU A 597 8.63 27.20 16.23
CA GLU A 597 8.11 28.56 16.07
C GLU A 597 7.24 28.71 14.82
N ASP A 598 7.63 28.18 13.65
CA ASP A 598 6.81 28.30 12.44
C ASP A 598 5.53 27.43 12.50
N ILE A 599 5.58 26.19 13.03
CA ILE A 599 4.35 25.40 13.22
C ILE A 599 3.49 26.04 14.29
N THR A 600 4.02 26.41 15.45
CA THR A 600 3.19 26.97 16.52
C THR A 600 2.65 28.34 16.12
N LEU A 601 3.40 29.21 15.45
CA LEU A 601 2.91 30.50 14.97
C LEU A 601 1.96 30.37 13.78
N GLN A 602 2.29 29.58 12.75
CA GLN A 602 1.42 29.46 11.56
C GLN A 602 0.16 28.63 11.84
N VAL A 603 0.27 27.57 12.65
CA VAL A 603 -0.89 26.75 13.05
C VAL A 603 -1.73 27.44 14.13
N SER A 604 -1.13 28.11 15.12
CA SER A 604 -1.90 28.88 16.11
C SER A 604 -2.55 30.13 15.51
N SER A 605 -1.88 30.84 14.59
CA SER A 605 -2.47 31.99 13.89
C SER A 605 -3.65 31.56 13.02
N LYS A 606 -3.52 30.49 12.23
CA LYS A 606 -4.61 30.01 11.36
C LYS A 606 -5.71 29.25 12.09
N TYR A 607 -5.41 28.55 13.19
CA TYR A 607 -6.44 27.94 14.03
C TYR A 607 -7.28 29.02 14.73
N MET A 608 -6.66 30.14 15.13
CA MET A 608 -7.37 31.31 15.66
C MET A 608 -8.18 32.02 14.57
N GLU A 609 -7.62 32.26 13.38
CA GLU A 609 -8.38 32.84 12.24
C GLU A 609 -9.56 31.94 11.81
N SER A 610 -9.39 30.61 11.79
CA SER A 610 -10.45 29.63 11.50
C SER A 610 -11.54 29.56 12.58
N LEU A 611 -11.23 29.94 13.82
CA LEU A 611 -12.19 30.05 14.91
C LEU A 611 -12.88 31.42 14.94
N GLU A 612 -12.27 32.45 14.38
CA GLU A 612 -12.85 33.79 14.23
C GLU A 612 -13.74 33.93 12.98
N GLU A 613 -13.59 33.06 11.97
CA GLU A 613 -14.44 32.99 10.76
C GLU A 613 -15.66 32.03 10.87
N ASN A 614 -15.87 31.35 12.02
CA ASN A 614 -17.13 30.65 12.35
C ASN A 614 -17.88 31.37 13.47
#